data_AF-A0AAU1S5N6-F1
#
_entry.id   AF-A0AAU1S5N6-F1
#
_cell.length_a   1.000
_cell.length_b   1.000
_cell.length_c   1.000
_cell.angle_alpha   90.00
_cell.angle_beta   90.00
_cell.angle_gamma   90.00
#
_symmetry.space_group_name_H-M   'P 1'
#
loop_
_entity.id
_entity.type
_entity.pdbx_description
1 polymer ?
#
loop_
_entity_poly.entity_id
_entity_poly.type
_entity_poly.pdbx_seq_one_letter_code
_entity_poly.pdbx_strand_id
1 'polypeptide(L)'
;MSSLLTALAAAGPLVAGWSVHTVWMRRRLHSARRDPLTGLRTRDGFTRRATTLLKEPRAVVVLADVDHFKQINDRFGHAAGDALLKATADRLAHYVGRHGVAGRLGGDEFAAVVIDNHGTAADLLAVLHGVLARPADGLDPAVQTTVSLGWVRAADHPGEDLSGLLRRADEAMYAAKQGRVGVRRAGLGRLFATWSGRRAGRRGSGAESAPGVAA
;
A
#
# COMPACT_ATOMS: atom_id res chain seq x y z
N MET A 1 30.50 -40.45 36.60
CA MET A 1 30.97 -39.68 35.41
C MET A 1 30.25 -40.14 34.12
N SER A 2 28.91 -40.33 34.15
CA SER A 2 28.17 -41.00 33.04
C SER A 2 26.78 -40.40 32.72
N SER A 3 26.13 -39.73 33.67
CA SER A 3 24.77 -39.16 33.50
C SER A 3 24.74 -37.83 32.71
N LEU A 4 25.78 -37.01 32.81
CA LEU A 4 25.87 -35.74 32.06
C LEU A 4 26.11 -35.95 30.55
N LEU A 5 26.91 -36.97 30.19
CA LEU A 5 27.22 -37.29 28.79
C LEU A 5 26.01 -37.88 28.05
N THR A 6 25.19 -38.67 28.73
CA THR A 6 23.95 -39.24 28.17
C THR A 6 22.85 -38.17 27.99
N ALA A 7 22.73 -37.22 28.92
CA ALA A 7 21.78 -36.10 28.79
C ALA A 7 22.13 -35.17 27.62
N LEU A 8 23.42 -34.86 27.39
CA LEU A 8 23.89 -34.08 26.25
C LEU A 8 23.67 -34.80 24.90
N ALA A 9 23.86 -36.12 24.86
CA ALA A 9 23.65 -36.92 23.66
C ALA A 9 22.16 -36.99 23.24
N ALA A 10 21.22 -36.96 24.19
CA ALA A 10 19.78 -36.95 23.90
C ALA A 10 19.25 -35.57 23.45
N ALA A 11 19.90 -34.48 23.88
CA ALA A 11 19.49 -33.12 23.53
C ALA A 11 19.93 -32.68 22.11
N GLY A 12 21.05 -33.21 21.61
CA GLY A 12 21.59 -32.88 20.29
C GLY A 12 20.61 -33.08 19.12
N PRO A 13 19.95 -34.25 19.00
CA PRO A 13 18.95 -34.51 17.96
C PRO A 13 17.71 -33.62 18.05
N LEU A 14 17.30 -33.22 19.26
CA LEU A 14 16.15 -32.33 19.47
C LEU A 14 16.47 -30.89 19.05
N VAL A 15 17.65 -30.38 19.41
CA VAL A 15 18.09 -29.03 19.00
C VAL A 15 18.36 -28.97 17.49
N ALA A 16 18.97 -30.03 16.92
CA ALA A 16 19.16 -30.15 15.48
C ALA A 16 17.82 -30.27 14.75
N GLY A 17 16.91 -31.09 15.25
CA GLY A 17 15.54 -31.23 14.73
C GLY A 17 14.77 -29.91 14.77
N TRP A 18 14.84 -29.16 15.88
CA TRP A 18 14.21 -27.84 16.01
C TRP A 18 14.83 -26.80 15.05
N SER A 19 16.14 -26.84 14.86
CA SER A 19 16.85 -25.95 13.93
C SER A 19 16.47 -26.26 12.48
N VAL A 20 16.41 -27.54 12.10
CA VAL A 20 15.94 -27.98 10.78
C VAL A 20 14.47 -27.60 10.59
N HIS A 21 13.63 -27.82 11.60
CA HIS A 21 12.21 -27.49 11.58
C HIS A 21 11.97 -25.99 11.40
N THR A 22 12.67 -25.15 12.15
CA THR A 22 12.56 -23.68 12.04
C THR A 22 13.07 -23.17 10.70
N VAL A 23 14.18 -23.71 10.18
CA VAL A 23 14.66 -23.40 8.83
C VAL A 23 13.64 -23.83 7.76
N TRP A 24 13.02 -25.00 7.93
CA TRP A 24 12.02 -25.52 7.00
C TRP A 24 10.71 -24.72 7.04
N MET A 25 10.21 -24.36 8.23
CA MET A 25 9.05 -23.47 8.39
C MET A 25 9.32 -22.10 7.78
N ARG A 26 10.50 -21.52 8.04
CA ARG A 26 10.92 -20.27 7.41
C ARG A 26 10.93 -20.41 5.90
N ARG A 27 11.52 -21.47 5.35
CA ARG A 27 11.51 -21.74 3.90
C ARG A 27 10.10 -21.87 3.35
N ARG A 28 9.17 -22.55 4.04
CA ARG A 28 7.76 -22.65 3.63
C ARG A 28 7.03 -21.30 3.64
N LEU A 29 7.25 -20.48 4.66
CA LEU A 29 6.69 -19.14 4.73
C LEU A 29 7.28 -18.23 3.64
N HIS A 30 8.57 -18.32 3.36
CA HIS A 30 9.22 -17.61 2.25
C HIS A 30 8.80 -18.18 0.88
N SER A 31 8.34 -19.43 0.83
CA SER A 31 7.78 -20.04 -0.38
C SER A 31 6.33 -19.63 -0.63
N ALA A 32 5.66 -19.00 0.34
CA ALA A 32 4.32 -18.47 0.16
C ALA A 32 4.38 -17.29 -0.81
N ARG A 33 3.96 -17.55 -2.06
CA ARG A 33 3.95 -16.54 -3.13
C ARG A 33 2.73 -15.63 -3.09
N ARG A 34 1.85 -15.82 -2.10
CA ARG A 34 0.65 -15.00 -1.88
C ARG A 34 0.62 -14.48 -0.45
N ASP A 35 0.28 -13.21 -0.32
CA ASP A 35 0.05 -12.54 0.94
C ASP A 35 -1.25 -13.07 1.57
N PRO A 36 -1.24 -13.54 2.82
CA PRO A 36 -2.40 -14.18 3.44
C PRO A 36 -3.54 -13.21 3.73
N LEU A 37 -3.26 -11.91 3.89
CA LEU A 37 -4.28 -10.90 4.16
C LEU A 37 -5.02 -10.48 2.89
N THR A 38 -4.27 -10.22 1.83
CA THR A 38 -4.76 -9.60 0.59
C THR A 38 -4.92 -10.55 -0.58
N GLY A 39 -4.35 -11.75 -0.51
CA GLY A 39 -4.34 -12.72 -1.62
C GLY A 39 -3.45 -12.34 -2.80
N LEU A 40 -2.91 -11.12 -2.85
CA LEU A 40 -1.94 -10.65 -3.85
C LEU A 40 -0.63 -11.42 -3.75
N ARG A 41 0.26 -11.25 -4.73
CA ARG A 41 1.59 -11.85 -4.63
C ARG A 41 2.41 -11.19 -3.52
N THR A 42 3.17 -11.98 -2.77
CA THR A 42 4.22 -11.44 -1.89
C THR A 42 5.31 -10.76 -2.73
N ARG A 43 6.19 -9.97 -2.10
CA ARG A 43 7.35 -9.35 -2.76
C ARG A 43 8.10 -10.34 -3.67
N ASP A 44 8.45 -11.52 -3.17
CA ASP A 44 9.16 -12.54 -3.95
C ASP A 44 8.33 -13.07 -5.14
N GLY A 45 7.03 -13.31 -4.90
CA GLY A 45 6.11 -13.75 -5.95
C GLY A 45 5.91 -12.71 -7.05
N PHE A 46 5.80 -11.43 -6.66
CA PHE A 46 5.70 -10.28 -7.54
C PHE A 46 6.97 -10.14 -8.38
N THR A 47 8.14 -10.05 -7.74
CA THR A 47 9.43 -9.84 -8.41
C THR A 47 9.66 -10.87 -9.52
N ARG A 48 9.48 -12.16 -9.23
CA ARG A 48 9.67 -13.21 -10.25
C ARG A 48 8.78 -13.03 -11.48
N ARG A 49 7.51 -12.66 -11.28
CA ARG A 49 6.56 -12.49 -12.39
C ARG A 49 6.81 -11.17 -13.12
N ALA A 50 7.10 -10.10 -12.38
CA ALA A 50 7.39 -8.78 -12.90
C ALA A 50 8.64 -8.81 -13.81
N THR A 51 9.74 -9.42 -13.38
CA THR A 51 10.95 -9.58 -14.22
C THR A 51 10.66 -10.30 -15.55
N THR A 52 9.69 -11.22 -15.58
CA THR A 52 9.27 -11.86 -16.83
C THR A 52 8.50 -10.90 -17.73
N LEU A 53 7.59 -10.11 -17.14
CA LEU A 53 6.75 -9.15 -17.86
C LEU A 53 7.52 -7.93 -18.36
N LEU A 54 8.59 -7.52 -17.68
CA LEU A 54 9.46 -6.41 -18.09
C LEU A 54 10.20 -6.66 -19.41
N LYS A 55 10.19 -7.89 -19.92
CA LYS A 55 10.68 -8.19 -21.28
C LYS A 55 9.78 -7.62 -22.37
N GLU A 56 8.54 -7.27 -22.04
CA GLU A 56 7.60 -6.59 -22.94
C GLU A 56 7.86 -5.08 -22.89
N PRO A 57 8.20 -4.41 -24.00
CA PRO A 57 8.48 -2.97 -24.02
C PRO A 57 7.31 -2.11 -23.51
N ARG A 58 6.08 -2.60 -23.65
CA ARG A 58 4.85 -1.94 -23.20
C ARG A 58 4.59 -2.10 -21.69
N ALA A 59 5.50 -2.72 -20.95
CA ALA A 59 5.36 -2.86 -19.51
C ALA A 59 5.46 -1.51 -18.80
N VAL A 60 4.53 -1.29 -17.87
CA VAL A 60 4.51 -0.13 -16.97
C VAL A 60 4.57 -0.65 -15.55
N VAL A 61 5.57 -0.18 -14.81
CA VAL A 61 5.72 -0.46 -13.38
C VAL A 61 4.99 0.61 -12.60
N VAL A 62 4.21 0.17 -11.61
CA VAL A 62 3.41 1.02 -10.73
C VAL A 62 3.78 0.69 -9.30
N LEU A 63 3.99 1.71 -8.49
CA LEU A 63 4.13 1.64 -7.04
C LEU A 63 2.99 2.42 -6.41
N ALA A 64 2.42 1.86 -5.34
CA ALA A 64 1.28 2.41 -4.63
C ALA A 64 1.52 2.33 -3.12
N ASP A 65 1.17 3.39 -2.40
CA ASP A 65 1.31 3.49 -0.95
C ASP A 65 0.04 4.07 -0.34
N VAL A 66 -0.50 3.41 0.71
CA VAL A 66 -1.71 3.88 1.39
C VAL A 66 -1.35 5.03 2.33
N ASP A 67 -1.85 6.23 2.05
CA ASP A 67 -1.49 7.41 2.83
C ASP A 67 -2.05 7.31 4.27
N HIS A 68 -1.23 7.72 5.23
CA HIS A 68 -1.60 7.79 6.66
C HIS A 68 -2.08 6.45 7.27
N PHE A 69 -1.69 5.31 6.71
CA PHE A 69 -2.14 3.97 7.15
C PHE A 69 -1.99 3.74 8.67
N LYS A 70 -0.86 4.14 9.26
CA LYS A 70 -0.65 4.05 10.71
C LYS A 70 -1.71 4.83 11.51
N GLN A 71 -2.05 6.04 11.09
CA GLN A 71 -3.04 6.87 11.77
C GLN A 71 -4.45 6.25 11.69
N ILE A 72 -4.75 5.57 10.58
CA ILE A 72 -6.00 4.82 10.42
C ILE A 72 -6.03 3.66 11.43
N ASN A 73 -4.94 2.89 11.54
CA ASN A 73 -4.85 1.81 12.54
C ASN A 73 -4.99 2.34 13.97
N ASP A 74 -4.33 3.46 14.28
CA ASP A 74 -4.35 4.07 15.61
C ASP A 74 -5.75 4.61 15.98
N ARG A 75 -6.50 5.11 14.99
CA ARG A 75 -7.83 5.72 15.20
C ARG A 75 -8.97 4.72 15.15
N PHE A 76 -8.95 3.81 14.18
CA PHE A 76 -10.08 2.92 13.84
C PHE A 76 -9.78 1.44 14.13
N GLY A 77 -8.57 1.13 14.61
CA GLY A 77 -8.14 -0.22 14.93
C GLY A 77 -7.58 -0.99 13.73
N HIS A 78 -6.86 -2.07 14.03
CA HIS A 78 -6.16 -2.87 13.02
C HIS A 78 -7.13 -3.59 12.07
N ALA A 79 -8.34 -3.94 12.52
CA ALA A 79 -9.36 -4.53 11.66
C ALA A 79 -9.78 -3.58 10.52
N ALA A 80 -9.82 -2.27 10.79
CA ALA A 80 -10.11 -1.26 9.77
C ALA A 80 -8.96 -1.13 8.76
N GLY A 81 -7.72 -1.15 9.23
CA GLY A 81 -6.55 -1.18 8.34
C GLY A 81 -6.49 -2.44 7.48
N ASP A 82 -6.80 -3.61 8.05
CA ASP A 82 -6.86 -4.86 7.32
C ASP A 82 -7.94 -4.84 6.23
N ALA A 83 -9.11 -4.27 6.51
CA ALA A 83 -10.18 -4.09 5.52
C ALA A 83 -9.74 -3.14 4.39
N LEU A 84 -9.02 -2.07 4.73
CA LEU A 84 -8.48 -1.14 3.74
C LEU A 84 -7.44 -1.80 2.84
N LEU A 85 -6.51 -2.57 3.40
CA LEU A 85 -5.49 -3.29 2.63
C LEU A 85 -6.13 -4.30 1.67
N LYS A 86 -7.19 -5.00 2.10
CA LYS A 86 -7.96 -5.90 1.24
C LYS A 86 -8.64 -5.15 0.10
N ALA A 87 -9.32 -4.04 0.38
CA ALA A 87 -9.99 -3.26 -0.65
C ALA A 87 -9.00 -2.68 -1.68
N THR A 88 -7.86 -2.15 -1.22
CA THR A 88 -6.77 -1.67 -2.09
C THR A 88 -6.25 -2.81 -2.97
N ALA A 89 -6.03 -3.98 -2.38
CA ALA A 89 -5.56 -5.15 -3.09
C ALA A 89 -6.54 -5.64 -4.17
N ASP A 90 -7.82 -5.73 -3.85
CA ASP A 90 -8.87 -6.18 -4.77
C ASP A 90 -9.00 -5.23 -5.96
N ARG A 91 -9.00 -3.92 -5.70
CA ARG A 91 -9.05 -2.88 -6.73
C ARG A 91 -7.82 -2.94 -7.63
N LEU A 92 -6.62 -3.08 -7.06
CA LEU A 92 -5.39 -3.19 -7.83
C LEU A 92 -5.37 -4.48 -8.66
N ALA A 93 -5.80 -5.62 -8.10
CA ALA A 93 -5.90 -6.88 -8.81
C ALA A 93 -6.87 -6.80 -9.99
N HIS A 94 -8.05 -6.21 -9.77
CA HIS A 94 -9.05 -6.02 -10.82
C HIS A 94 -8.52 -5.17 -11.97
N TYR A 95 -7.87 -4.06 -11.64
CA TYR A 95 -7.26 -3.16 -12.62
C TYR A 95 -6.18 -3.83 -13.45
N VAL A 96 -5.28 -4.57 -12.80
CA VAL A 96 -4.16 -5.27 -13.46
C VAL A 96 -4.65 -6.39 -14.39
N GLY A 97 -5.74 -7.06 -14.00
CA GLY A 97 -6.34 -8.14 -14.75
C GLY A 97 -5.38 -9.32 -15.00
N ARG A 98 -5.64 -10.08 -16.07
CA ARG A 98 -4.94 -11.34 -16.36
C ARG A 98 -3.55 -11.20 -16.97
N HIS A 99 -3.27 -10.05 -17.59
CA HIS A 99 -2.03 -9.85 -18.37
C HIS A 99 -0.89 -9.28 -17.54
N GLY A 100 -1.19 -8.66 -16.40
CA GLY A 100 -0.18 -8.10 -15.51
C GLY A 100 0.09 -8.92 -14.25
N VAL A 101 0.66 -8.25 -13.27
CA VAL A 101 0.89 -8.78 -11.92
C VAL A 101 0.72 -7.68 -10.89
N ALA A 102 0.00 -7.97 -9.81
CA ALA A 102 -0.05 -7.16 -8.61
C ALA A 102 0.60 -7.91 -7.43
N GLY A 103 1.22 -7.17 -6.53
CA GLY A 103 1.82 -7.68 -5.32
C GLY A 103 1.77 -6.69 -4.16
N ARG A 104 1.79 -7.22 -2.94
CA ARG A 104 2.00 -6.45 -1.72
C ARG A 104 3.46 -6.60 -1.32
N LEU A 105 4.19 -5.48 -1.31
CA LEU A 105 5.62 -5.47 -1.08
C LEU A 105 6.00 -5.47 0.41
N GLY A 106 5.09 -5.00 1.25
CA GLY A 106 5.20 -4.94 2.71
C GLY A 106 4.20 -3.92 3.25
N GLY A 107 3.78 -4.03 4.52
CA GLY A 107 2.94 -3.01 5.18
C GLY A 107 1.75 -2.55 4.33
N ASP A 108 1.78 -1.28 3.96
CA ASP A 108 0.86 -0.51 3.12
C ASP A 108 1.32 -0.31 1.67
N GLU A 109 2.46 -0.89 1.29
CA GLU A 109 3.06 -0.78 -0.04
C GLU A 109 2.59 -1.89 -0.99
N PHE A 110 2.13 -1.47 -2.16
CA PHE A 110 1.70 -2.32 -3.25
C PHE A 110 2.45 -1.98 -4.54
N ALA A 111 2.62 -2.97 -5.40
CA ALA A 111 3.20 -2.76 -6.71
C ALA A 111 2.43 -3.53 -7.78
N ALA A 112 2.49 -3.01 -9.00
CA ALA A 112 1.94 -3.68 -10.17
C ALA A 112 2.87 -3.55 -11.38
N VAL A 113 2.79 -4.53 -12.28
CA VAL A 113 3.25 -4.40 -13.66
C VAL A 113 2.07 -4.65 -14.57
N VAL A 114 1.75 -3.67 -15.41
CA VAL A 114 0.68 -3.73 -16.42
C VAL A 114 1.28 -3.63 -17.81
N ILE A 115 0.62 -4.22 -18.81
CA ILE A 115 1.02 -4.10 -20.20
C ILE A 115 0.12 -3.06 -20.86
N ASP A 116 0.69 -1.90 -21.20
CA ASP A 116 -0.05 -0.80 -21.84
C ASP A 116 -0.16 -1.04 -23.35
N ASN A 117 -1.22 -1.72 -23.76
CA ASN A 117 -1.45 -2.05 -25.17
C ASN A 117 -1.80 -0.82 -26.03
N HIS A 118 -2.25 0.28 -25.44
CA HIS A 118 -2.85 1.41 -26.16
C HIS A 118 -2.15 2.75 -25.92
N GLY A 119 -1.03 2.77 -25.19
CA GLY A 119 -0.33 4.00 -24.82
C GLY A 119 -1.06 4.84 -23.74
N THR A 120 -2.17 4.33 -23.21
CA THR A 120 -3.10 5.00 -22.30
C THR A 120 -2.72 4.88 -20.82
N ALA A 121 -1.50 4.42 -20.49
CA ALA A 121 -1.08 4.21 -19.10
C ALA A 121 -1.36 5.41 -18.18
N ALA A 122 -1.17 6.64 -18.65
CA ALA A 122 -1.45 7.84 -17.87
C ALA A 122 -2.94 7.98 -17.50
N ASP A 123 -3.85 7.76 -18.46
CA ASP A 123 -5.29 7.83 -18.22
C ASP A 123 -5.76 6.67 -17.34
N LEU A 124 -5.22 5.48 -17.61
CA LEU A 124 -5.47 4.26 -16.83
C LEU A 124 -5.10 4.50 -15.36
N LEU A 125 -3.96 5.14 -15.10
CA LEU A 125 -3.47 5.42 -13.75
C LEU A 125 -4.23 6.55 -13.04
N ALA A 126 -4.76 7.52 -13.78
CA ALA A 126 -5.71 8.49 -13.22
C ALA A 126 -6.99 7.80 -12.75
N VAL A 127 -7.50 6.83 -13.52
CA VAL A 127 -8.63 5.99 -13.12
C VAL A 127 -8.28 5.13 -11.91
N LEU A 128 -7.09 4.51 -11.88
CA LEU A 128 -6.64 3.71 -10.74
C LEU A 128 -6.59 4.55 -9.46
N HIS A 129 -6.04 5.77 -9.51
CA HIS A 129 -6.02 6.68 -8.37
C HIS A 129 -7.44 6.97 -7.86
N GLY A 130 -8.38 7.27 -8.77
CA GLY A 130 -9.78 7.53 -8.42
C GLY A 130 -10.52 6.31 -7.85
N VAL A 131 -10.19 5.10 -8.31
CA VAL A 131 -10.76 3.85 -7.80
C VAL A 131 -10.19 3.51 -6.44
N LEU A 132 -8.87 3.68 -6.25
CA LEU A 132 -8.20 3.41 -4.98
C LEU A 132 -8.60 4.41 -3.89
N ALA A 133 -8.93 5.65 -4.26
CA ALA A 133 -9.39 6.68 -3.33
C ALA A 133 -10.84 6.51 -2.83
N ARG A 134 -11.59 5.50 -3.30
CA ARG A 134 -12.96 5.26 -2.83
C ARG A 134 -12.95 4.71 -1.39
N PRO A 135 -13.90 5.07 -0.52
CA PRO A 135 -14.05 4.41 0.77
C PRO A 135 -14.14 2.89 0.58
N ALA A 136 -13.49 2.10 1.44
CA ALA A 136 -13.65 0.66 1.40
C ALA A 136 -15.04 0.28 1.94
N ASP A 137 -15.67 -0.72 1.32
CA ASP A 137 -16.99 -1.18 1.75
C ASP A 137 -16.91 -1.72 3.18
N GLY A 138 -17.83 -1.28 4.04
CA GLY A 138 -17.87 -1.65 5.45
C GLY A 138 -16.94 -0.84 6.37
N LEU A 139 -16.18 0.12 5.85
CA LEU A 139 -15.52 1.15 6.67
C LEU A 139 -16.44 2.36 6.89
N ASP A 140 -16.22 3.07 7.99
CA ASP A 140 -16.85 4.38 8.24
C ASP A 140 -16.54 5.32 7.05
N PRO A 141 -17.53 5.97 6.43
CA PRO A 141 -17.32 6.96 5.37
C PRO A 141 -16.36 8.09 5.74
N ALA A 142 -16.13 8.35 7.03
CA ALA A 142 -15.14 9.28 7.53
C ALA A 142 -13.68 8.81 7.29
N VAL A 143 -13.46 7.52 6.99
CA VAL A 143 -12.17 6.96 6.58
C VAL A 143 -11.92 7.34 5.11
N GLN A 144 -11.59 8.61 4.88
CA GLN A 144 -11.06 9.05 3.60
C GLN A 144 -9.67 8.46 3.43
N THR A 145 -9.53 7.60 2.44
CA THR A 145 -8.29 6.90 2.15
C THR A 145 -7.78 7.37 0.81
N THR A 146 -6.62 8.01 0.82
CA THR A 146 -5.89 8.35 -0.39
C THR A 146 -4.77 7.34 -0.58
N VAL A 147 -4.53 6.96 -1.84
CA VAL A 147 -3.41 6.10 -2.21
C VAL A 147 -2.54 6.90 -3.14
N SER A 148 -1.30 7.11 -2.74
CA SER A 148 -0.31 7.74 -3.58
C SER A 148 0.18 6.73 -4.61
N LEU A 149 0.32 7.17 -5.86
CA LEU A 149 0.78 6.34 -6.97
C LEU A 149 1.99 6.98 -7.65
N GLY A 150 2.96 6.15 -8.01
CA GLY A 150 4.03 6.49 -8.93
C GLY A 150 4.21 5.39 -9.97
N TRP A 151 4.67 5.75 -11.15
CA TRP A 151 4.78 4.81 -12.25
C TRP A 151 5.83 5.22 -13.26
N VAL A 152 6.34 4.23 -13.99
CA VAL A 152 7.31 4.39 -15.07
C VAL A 152 7.06 3.38 -16.19
N ARG A 153 7.31 3.77 -17.44
CA ARG A 153 7.32 2.83 -18.57
C ARG A 153 8.70 2.19 -18.66
N ALA A 154 8.75 0.88 -18.85
CA ALA A 154 10.01 0.17 -19.01
C ALA A 154 10.77 0.63 -20.27
N ALA A 155 10.04 0.99 -21.34
CA ALA A 155 10.63 1.49 -22.59
C ALA A 155 11.44 2.79 -22.42
N ASP A 156 11.11 3.65 -21.45
CA ASP A 156 11.81 4.92 -21.22
C ASP A 156 13.18 4.69 -20.53
N HIS A 157 13.42 3.49 -20.02
CA HIS A 157 14.60 3.10 -19.23
C HIS A 157 15.16 1.76 -19.70
N PRO A 158 15.65 1.68 -20.95
CA PRO A 158 16.13 0.43 -21.52
C PRO A 158 17.30 -0.16 -20.71
N GLY A 159 17.21 -1.44 -20.40
CA GLY A 159 18.26 -2.17 -19.66
C GLY A 159 18.17 -2.05 -18.13
N GLU A 160 17.27 -1.24 -17.57
CA GLU A 160 17.03 -1.22 -16.13
C GLU A 160 16.27 -2.46 -15.66
N ASP A 161 16.64 -2.94 -14.47
CA ASP A 161 15.95 -4.04 -13.81
C ASP A 161 14.70 -3.55 -13.04
N LEU A 162 13.96 -4.50 -12.48
CA LEU A 162 12.76 -4.17 -11.69
C LEU A 162 13.08 -3.23 -10.52
N SER A 163 14.24 -3.39 -9.88
CA SER A 163 14.64 -2.59 -8.72
C SER A 163 14.84 -1.13 -9.11
N GLY A 164 15.52 -0.87 -10.23
CA GLY A 164 15.69 0.47 -10.79
C GLY A 164 14.34 1.13 -11.14
N LEU A 165 13.47 0.38 -11.83
CA LEU A 165 12.15 0.89 -12.22
C LEU A 165 11.24 1.17 -11.00
N LEU A 166 11.27 0.32 -9.97
CA LEU A 166 10.54 0.57 -8.73
C LEU A 166 11.05 1.81 -7.99
N ARG A 167 12.37 2.02 -7.96
CA ARG A 167 12.96 3.23 -7.37
C ARG A 167 12.53 4.49 -8.12
N ARG A 168 12.50 4.47 -9.46
CA ARG A 168 12.00 5.61 -10.25
C ARG A 168 10.51 5.85 -10.03
N ALA A 169 9.71 4.78 -9.92
CA ALA A 169 8.30 4.90 -9.58
C ALA A 169 8.11 5.53 -8.19
N ASP A 170 8.93 5.15 -7.20
CA ASP A 170 8.94 5.76 -5.86
C ASP A 170 9.32 7.24 -5.92
N GLU A 171 10.37 7.61 -6.65
CA GLU A 171 10.77 9.01 -6.86
C GLU A 171 9.62 9.84 -7.48
N ALA A 172 8.91 9.29 -8.46
CA ALA A 172 7.74 9.93 -9.06
C ALA A 172 6.58 10.08 -8.06
N MET A 173 6.31 9.06 -7.24
CA MET A 173 5.31 9.09 -6.18
C MET A 173 5.66 10.15 -5.11
N TYR A 174 6.92 10.18 -4.68
CA TYR A 174 7.42 11.12 -3.68
C TYR A 174 7.35 12.56 -4.18
N ALA A 175 7.72 12.83 -5.43
CA ALA A 175 7.56 14.14 -6.05
C ALA A 175 6.09 14.59 -6.06
N ALA A 176 5.17 13.67 -6.37
CA ALA A 176 3.73 13.92 -6.33
C ALA A 176 3.21 14.18 -4.91
N LYS A 177 3.74 13.51 -3.87
CA LYS A 177 3.43 13.80 -2.46
C LYS A 177 3.90 15.19 -2.04
N GLN A 178 5.12 15.59 -2.42
CA GLN A 178 5.70 16.89 -2.03
C GLN A 178 5.19 18.10 -2.80
N GLY A 179 4.37 17.89 -3.83
CA GLY A 179 3.83 18.99 -4.65
C GLY A 179 4.88 19.74 -5.46
N ARG A 180 6.02 19.09 -5.73
CA ARG A 180 7.05 19.63 -6.63
C ARG A 180 6.66 19.29 -8.07
N VAL A 181 6.73 20.32 -8.91
CA VAL A 181 6.19 20.43 -10.27
C VAL A 181 6.74 19.35 -11.21
N GLY A 182 5.86 18.67 -11.98
CA GLY A 182 6.27 17.90 -13.17
C GLY A 182 5.43 16.65 -13.50
N VAL A 183 4.92 15.94 -12.49
CA VAL A 183 3.96 14.82 -12.71
C VAL A 183 2.55 15.36 -12.51
N ARG A 184 1.68 15.19 -13.51
CA ARG A 184 0.32 15.74 -13.51
C ARG A 184 -0.46 15.25 -12.27
N ARG A 185 -0.58 16.11 -11.26
CA ARG A 185 -1.68 16.11 -10.29
C ARG A 185 -2.96 16.49 -11.04
N ALA A 186 -3.61 15.53 -11.69
CA ALA A 186 -5.00 15.71 -12.13
C ALA A 186 -5.91 15.28 -10.96
N GLY A 187 -6.17 16.22 -10.04
CA GLY A 187 -7.07 15.99 -8.92
C GLY A 187 -6.66 16.73 -7.65
N LEU A 188 -6.56 18.05 -7.69
CA LEU A 188 -6.52 18.86 -6.47
C LEU A 188 -7.71 19.82 -6.50
N GLY A 189 -8.66 19.58 -5.60
CA GLY A 189 -9.87 20.38 -5.52
C GLY A 189 -10.55 20.27 -4.18
N ARG A 190 -9.87 20.74 -3.11
CA ARG A 190 -10.36 20.94 -1.74
C ARG A 190 -10.58 19.64 -0.95
N LEU A 191 -9.83 19.43 0.14
CA LEU A 191 -10.31 18.72 1.36
C LEU A 191 -9.30 18.74 2.51
N PHE A 192 -8.02 19.07 2.30
CA PHE A 192 -7.05 19.23 3.40
C PHE A 192 -7.20 20.51 4.25
N ALA A 193 -8.33 21.22 4.18
CA ALA A 193 -8.52 22.48 4.92
C ALA A 193 -9.12 22.31 6.33
N THR A 194 -9.62 21.14 6.74
CA THR A 194 -10.30 20.98 8.03
C THR A 194 -9.55 20.16 9.07
N TRP A 195 -8.38 19.61 8.74
CA TRP A 195 -7.59 18.81 9.67
C TRP A 195 -6.40 19.57 10.28
N SER A 196 -6.63 20.80 10.73
CA SER A 196 -5.75 21.42 11.72
C SER A 196 -6.60 21.93 12.87
N GLY A 197 -6.39 21.32 14.04
CA GLY A 197 -7.12 21.64 15.24
C GLY A 197 -6.98 23.11 15.62
N ARG A 198 -8.12 23.76 15.83
CA ARG A 198 -8.22 24.91 16.73
C ARG A 198 -9.25 24.63 17.80
N ARG A 199 -8.75 24.27 18.98
CA ARG A 199 -9.40 24.52 20.25
C ARG A 199 -9.50 26.05 20.40
N ALA A 200 -10.60 26.62 19.94
CA ALA A 200 -10.90 28.04 20.12
C ALA A 200 -11.75 28.19 21.39
N GLY A 201 -11.27 29.06 22.27
CA GLY A 201 -11.75 29.24 23.64
C GLY A 201 -13.23 29.54 23.78
N ARG A 202 -13.78 28.99 24.85
CA ARG A 202 -14.96 29.46 25.58
C ARG A 202 -14.86 30.99 25.77
N ARG A 203 -15.85 31.74 25.27
CA ARG A 203 -16.05 33.16 25.56
C ARG A 203 -17.49 33.43 25.98
N GLY A 204 -17.59 34.03 27.17
CA GLY A 204 -18.54 35.06 27.59
C GLY A 204 -20.02 34.87 27.28
N SER A 205 -20.78 34.46 28.29
CA SER A 205 -22.16 34.90 28.48
C SER A 205 -22.16 36.39 28.83
N GLY A 206 -22.67 37.23 27.92
CA GLY A 206 -22.86 38.66 28.15
C GLY A 206 -23.91 39.22 27.20
N ALA A 207 -25.06 39.54 27.78
CA ALA A 207 -26.09 40.51 27.37
C ALA A 207 -26.66 40.45 25.94
N GLU A 208 -27.98 40.19 25.83
CA GLU A 208 -28.96 41.26 25.54
C GLU A 208 -30.39 40.72 25.69
N SER A 209 -31.14 41.36 26.57
CA SER A 209 -32.56 41.15 26.83
C SER A 209 -33.29 42.47 26.62
N ALA A 210 -34.02 42.60 25.51
CA ALA A 210 -35.24 43.41 25.41
C ALA A 210 -35.93 43.16 24.05
N PRO A 211 -37.24 42.86 24.06
CA PRO A 211 -38.14 43.37 23.04
C PRO A 211 -39.13 44.34 23.68
N GLY A 212 -39.26 45.53 23.08
CA GLY A 212 -40.32 46.49 23.39
C GLY A 212 -41.68 45.94 22.97
N VAL A 213 -42.65 46.04 23.86
CA VAL A 213 -44.08 45.81 23.60
C VAL A 213 -44.72 47.18 23.40
N ALA A 214 -45.39 47.34 22.26
CA ALA A 214 -46.29 48.44 21.98
C ALA A 214 -47.62 48.22 22.73
N ALA A 215 -47.99 49.20 23.56
CA ALA A 215 -49.34 49.72 23.77
C ALA A 215 -49.23 50.99 24.64
#